data_AF-A0A7S2CBZ7-F1
#
_entry.id   AF-A0A7S2CBZ7-F1
#
_cell.length_a   1.000
_cell.length_b   1.000
_cell.length_c   1.000
_cell.angle_alpha   90.00
_cell.angle_beta   90.00
_cell.angle_gamma   90.00
#
_symmetry.space_group_name_H-M   'P 1'
#
loop_
_entity.id
_entity.type
_entity.pdbx_description
1 polymer ?
#
loop_
_entity_poly.entity_id
_entity_poly.type
_entity_poly.pdbx_seq_one_letter_code
_entity_poly.pdbx_strand_id
1 'polypeptide(L)'
;NKSREENSVCGHKEDMGRAEDMALAAAAGAVAGGIVVAYSMLKWKQRNNEESGDVNKESIDVSDFTLLPPPNPDWEPGDKPVSPFRGDFQSVKIQDMTCAPYDFFVSAMAPRMFMLCSTLSEDGTKPNLTPVTYIGAVSEDEPHIALGITKRKGNPEPKDTQVNIDRTGEFVLNVVSSWCCEAAEHCGKRHGPDVDEFEVSGFTKIPSVTVRPYRAKETAVQMECRVVKAVDLNDAEGVQASRVYIAKVTAIHFEKELMAPGHDSSRPAIGLPGLKPIALNNSRQRTCITQAFSDTKARASYEAEFKACGMTLNQLATEGDPQERKES
;
A
#
# COMPACT_ATOMS: atom_id res chain seq x y z
N ASN A 1 38.73 -71.03 20.80
CA ASN A 1 37.50 -71.48 20.13
C ASN A 1 36.41 -71.64 21.17
N LYS A 2 35.34 -70.85 21.24
CA LYS A 2 34.76 -69.84 20.35
C LYS A 2 33.95 -68.88 21.23
N SER A 3 33.96 -67.61 20.85
CA SER A 3 33.06 -66.55 21.27
C SER A 3 31.74 -66.60 20.49
N ARG A 4 30.62 -66.30 21.16
CA ARG A 4 29.35 -65.67 20.70
C ARG A 4 28.15 -66.28 21.44
N GLU A 5 27.12 -65.44 21.59
CA GLU A 5 25.78 -65.68 22.20
C GLU A 5 25.79 -65.61 23.74
N GLU A 6 25.11 -64.71 24.45
CA GLU A 6 23.94 -63.85 24.18
C GLU A 6 23.99 -62.59 25.07
N ASN A 7 23.91 -61.40 24.44
CA ASN A 7 23.59 -60.12 25.06
C ASN A 7 22.35 -59.60 24.32
N SER A 8 21.14 -59.84 24.83
CA SER A 8 19.90 -59.35 24.18
C SER A 8 18.66 -59.46 25.08
N VAL A 9 18.64 -58.83 26.26
CA VAL A 9 17.37 -58.70 27.04
C VAL A 9 17.16 -57.31 27.67
N CYS A 10 18.10 -56.37 27.59
CA CYS A 10 17.95 -55.06 28.28
C CYS A 10 17.31 -53.93 27.43
N GLY A 11 16.99 -54.14 26.16
CA GLY A 11 16.58 -53.07 25.23
C GLY A 11 15.07 -52.91 24.96
N HIS A 12 14.18 -53.57 25.70
CA HIS A 12 12.73 -53.55 25.37
C HIS A 12 11.82 -52.86 26.39
N LYS A 13 12.35 -52.43 27.54
CA LYS A 13 11.54 -51.69 28.54
C LYS A 13 11.75 -50.18 28.52
N GLU A 14 12.86 -49.68 27.98
CA GLU A 14 13.12 -48.24 27.86
C GLU A 14 12.48 -47.60 26.61
N ASP A 15 12.33 -48.36 25.51
CA ASP A 15 11.71 -47.84 24.27
C ASP A 15 10.18 -47.73 24.35
N MET A 16 9.53 -48.49 25.23
CA MET A 16 8.07 -48.48 25.36
C MET A 16 7.55 -47.26 26.14
N GLY A 17 8.25 -46.84 27.20
CA GLY A 17 7.92 -45.62 27.95
C GLY A 17 8.14 -44.34 27.14
N ARG A 18 9.16 -44.33 26.27
CA ARG A 18 9.46 -43.19 25.39
C ARG A 18 8.47 -43.04 24.23
N ALA A 19 7.86 -44.14 23.78
CA ALA A 19 6.78 -44.13 22.79
C ALA A 19 5.44 -43.65 23.38
N GLU A 20 5.12 -44.01 24.63
CA GLU A 20 3.92 -43.55 25.33
C GLU A 20 3.98 -42.04 25.65
N ASP A 21 5.13 -41.52 26.07
CA ASP A 21 5.33 -40.08 26.33
C ASP A 21 5.25 -39.24 25.03
N MET A 22 5.77 -39.75 23.91
CA MET A 22 5.62 -39.06 22.60
C MET A 22 4.18 -39.10 22.09
N ALA A 23 3.45 -40.19 22.31
CA ALA A 23 2.04 -40.29 21.94
C ALA A 23 1.17 -39.35 22.80
N LEU A 24 1.47 -39.22 24.09
CA LEU A 24 0.80 -38.29 25.00
C LEU A 24 1.11 -36.82 24.66
N ALA A 25 2.36 -36.51 24.30
CA ALA A 25 2.75 -35.16 23.84
C ALA A 25 2.16 -34.80 22.47
N ALA A 26 2.08 -35.75 21.54
CA ALA A 26 1.41 -35.57 20.24
C ALA A 26 -0.11 -35.40 20.40
N ALA A 27 -0.74 -36.17 21.29
CA ALA A 27 -2.15 -36.02 21.65
C ALA A 27 -2.43 -34.67 22.33
N ALA A 28 -1.58 -34.21 23.25
CA ALA A 28 -1.69 -32.89 23.88
C ALA A 28 -1.50 -31.76 22.85
N GLY A 29 -0.56 -31.89 21.91
CA GLY A 29 -0.35 -30.95 20.81
C GLY A 29 -1.52 -30.89 19.83
N ALA A 30 -2.13 -32.04 19.50
CA ALA A 30 -3.31 -32.12 18.64
C ALA A 30 -4.57 -31.55 19.33
N VAL A 31 -4.74 -31.77 20.63
CA VAL A 31 -5.84 -31.19 21.42
C VAL A 31 -5.65 -29.68 21.59
N ALA A 32 -4.44 -29.20 21.87
CA ALA A 32 -4.15 -27.76 21.95
C ALA A 32 -4.32 -27.07 20.59
N GLY A 33 -3.82 -27.68 19.51
CA GLY A 33 -4.01 -27.18 18.13
C GLY A 33 -5.49 -27.17 17.72
N GLY A 34 -6.23 -28.22 18.06
CA GLY A 34 -7.68 -28.31 17.83
C GLY A 34 -8.48 -27.27 18.62
N ILE A 35 -8.12 -27.01 19.88
CA ILE A 35 -8.74 -25.96 20.70
C ILE A 35 -8.43 -24.56 20.15
N VAL A 36 -7.19 -24.30 19.72
CA VAL A 36 -6.81 -23.00 19.12
C VAL A 36 -7.54 -22.77 17.78
N VAL A 37 -7.67 -23.80 16.94
CA VAL A 37 -8.44 -23.72 15.68
C VAL A 37 -9.94 -23.56 15.96
N ALA A 38 -10.51 -24.32 16.91
CA ALA A 38 -11.91 -24.20 17.29
C ALA A 38 -12.23 -22.83 17.91
N TYR A 39 -11.34 -22.30 18.75
CA TYR A 39 -11.47 -20.97 19.35
C TYR A 39 -11.33 -19.86 18.30
N SER A 40 -10.43 -20.03 17.32
CA SER A 40 -10.28 -19.11 16.19
C SER A 40 -11.50 -19.15 15.27
N MET A 41 -12.07 -20.33 15.02
CA MET A 41 -13.31 -20.50 14.27
C MET A 41 -14.53 -19.94 15.02
N LEU A 42 -14.60 -20.10 16.35
CA LEU A 42 -15.64 -19.51 17.20
C LEU A 42 -15.54 -17.99 17.22
N LYS A 43 -14.34 -17.42 17.35
CA LYS A 43 -14.13 -15.96 17.22
C LYS A 43 -14.41 -15.44 15.82
N TRP A 44 -14.10 -16.21 14.77
CA TRP A 44 -14.46 -15.88 13.39
C TRP A 44 -15.98 -15.91 13.18
N LYS A 45 -16.67 -16.93 13.72
CA LYS A 45 -18.14 -17.03 13.67
C LYS A 45 -18.83 -15.94 14.51
N GLN A 46 -18.27 -15.58 15.66
CA GLN A 46 -18.75 -14.47 16.48
C GLN A 46 -18.55 -13.12 15.77
N ARG A 47 -17.38 -12.89 15.16
CA ARG A 47 -17.13 -11.70 14.32
C ARG A 47 -18.08 -11.62 13.14
N ASN A 48 -18.31 -12.72 12.43
CA ASN A 48 -19.26 -12.74 11.30
C ASN A 48 -20.72 -12.61 11.74
N ASN A 49 -21.09 -13.08 12.94
CA ASN A 49 -22.41 -12.85 13.51
C ASN A 49 -22.58 -11.40 13.99
N GLU A 50 -21.53 -10.75 14.49
CA GLU A 50 -21.54 -9.31 14.83
C GLU A 50 -21.59 -8.43 13.57
N GLU A 51 -20.96 -8.85 12.46
CA GLU A 51 -21.06 -8.20 11.14
C GLU A 51 -22.38 -8.49 10.40
N SER A 52 -23.20 -9.44 10.88
CA SER A 52 -24.54 -9.70 10.35
C SER A 52 -25.61 -8.75 10.90
N GLY A 53 -25.23 -7.86 11.83
CA GLY A 53 -25.96 -6.63 12.04
C GLY A 53 -25.76 -5.77 10.81
N ASP A 54 -26.78 -5.71 9.96
CA ASP A 54 -26.90 -4.87 8.77
C ASP A 54 -26.83 -3.39 9.20
N VAL A 55 -25.63 -2.94 9.57
CA VAL A 55 -25.32 -1.53 9.68
C VAL A 55 -25.47 -1.04 8.25
N ASN A 56 -26.50 -0.24 8.02
CA ASN A 56 -26.78 0.51 6.81
C ASN A 56 -25.47 1.16 6.32
N LYS A 57 -24.65 0.43 5.57
CA LYS A 57 -23.43 0.95 4.98
C LYS A 57 -23.92 1.79 3.82
N GLU A 58 -23.96 3.10 4.05
CA GLU A 58 -24.17 4.06 2.98
C GLU A 58 -23.22 3.69 1.84
N SER A 59 -23.77 3.55 0.63
CA SER A 59 -22.98 3.32 -0.58
C SER A 59 -21.86 4.36 -0.66
N ILE A 60 -20.65 3.95 -1.09
CA ILE A 60 -19.52 4.86 -1.25
C ILE A 60 -19.96 6.08 -2.08
N ASP A 61 -19.92 7.26 -1.47
CA ASP A 61 -20.27 8.51 -2.14
C ASP A 61 -19.19 8.84 -3.19
N VAL A 62 -19.57 8.73 -4.46
CA VAL A 62 -18.72 9.04 -5.62
C VAL A 62 -19.18 10.29 -6.35
N SER A 63 -20.12 11.06 -5.77
CA SER A 63 -20.74 12.22 -6.42
C SER A 63 -19.77 13.39 -6.64
N ASP A 64 -18.66 13.42 -5.90
CA ASP A 64 -17.58 14.38 -6.05
C ASP A 64 -16.58 14.02 -7.17
N PHE A 65 -16.74 12.86 -7.82
CA PHE A 65 -15.87 12.44 -8.91
C PHE A 65 -16.38 12.87 -10.29
N THR A 66 -15.51 13.47 -11.10
CA THR A 66 -15.84 13.93 -12.46
C THR A 66 -14.93 13.30 -13.53
N LEU A 67 -15.51 12.63 -14.53
CA LEU A 67 -14.80 12.15 -15.71
C LEU A 67 -14.85 13.19 -16.85
N LEU A 68 -13.75 13.91 -17.03
CA LEU A 68 -13.61 14.97 -18.02
C LEU A 68 -13.37 14.41 -19.44
N PRO A 69 -13.68 15.20 -20.49
CA PRO A 69 -13.12 14.95 -21.82
C PRO A 69 -11.58 14.97 -21.78
N PRO A 70 -10.91 14.33 -22.76
CA PRO A 70 -9.46 14.47 -22.89
C PRO A 70 -9.07 15.95 -22.98
N PRO A 71 -7.93 16.39 -22.40
CA PRO A 71 -7.55 17.80 -22.38
C PRO A 71 -7.37 18.45 -23.75
N ASN A 72 -6.99 17.66 -24.76
CA ASN A 72 -6.81 18.11 -26.14
C ASN A 72 -7.57 17.14 -27.08
N PRO A 73 -8.91 17.24 -27.17
CA PRO A 73 -9.74 16.28 -27.91
C PRO A 73 -9.47 16.30 -29.42
N ASP A 74 -9.02 17.43 -29.95
CA ASP A 74 -8.83 17.67 -31.38
C ASP A 74 -7.40 17.39 -31.85
N TRP A 75 -6.51 16.90 -30.99
CA TRP A 75 -5.13 16.61 -31.36
C TRP A 75 -5.04 15.32 -32.20
N GLU A 76 -4.36 15.39 -33.35
CA GLU A 76 -4.09 14.23 -34.21
C GLU A 76 -2.59 13.89 -34.29
N PRO A 77 -2.23 12.63 -34.62
CA PRO A 77 -0.84 12.25 -34.84
C PRO A 77 -0.13 13.13 -35.87
N GLY A 78 0.85 13.90 -35.41
CA GLY A 78 1.59 14.86 -36.22
C GLY A 78 1.36 16.32 -35.81
N ASP A 79 0.27 16.59 -35.10
CA ASP A 79 0.02 17.90 -34.52
C ASP A 79 1.06 18.23 -33.44
N LYS A 80 1.49 19.50 -33.43
CA LYS A 80 2.40 19.98 -32.39
C LYS A 80 1.59 20.30 -31.13
N PRO A 81 1.99 19.78 -29.96
CA PRO A 81 1.41 20.22 -28.70
C PRO A 81 1.56 21.74 -28.54
N VAL A 82 0.47 22.42 -28.18
CA VAL A 82 0.47 23.87 -27.96
C VAL A 82 0.74 24.14 -26.49
N SER A 83 1.90 24.73 -26.21
CA SER A 83 2.22 25.22 -24.87
C SER A 83 1.73 26.67 -24.72
N PRO A 84 1.08 27.05 -23.60
CA PRO A 84 0.74 28.44 -23.34
C PRO A 84 1.98 29.29 -22.97
N PHE A 85 3.14 28.66 -22.77
CA PHE A 85 4.38 29.32 -22.39
C PHE A 85 5.25 29.62 -23.61
N ARG A 86 6.05 30.70 -23.52
CA ARG A 86 6.87 31.22 -24.63
C ARG A 86 8.12 30.41 -24.96
N GLY A 87 8.48 29.43 -24.12
CA GLY A 87 9.70 28.64 -24.30
C GLY A 87 10.98 29.32 -23.80
N ASP A 88 10.87 30.39 -23.01
CA ASP A 88 11.99 31.05 -22.34
C ASP A 88 12.47 30.20 -21.15
N PHE A 89 13.20 29.12 -21.41
CA PHE A 89 13.64 28.19 -20.39
C PHE A 89 14.72 28.79 -19.48
N GLN A 90 14.53 28.67 -18.17
CA GLN A 90 15.55 28.95 -17.17
C GLN A 90 16.20 27.63 -16.71
N SER A 91 17.53 27.58 -16.76
CA SER A 91 18.31 26.46 -16.22
C SER A 91 18.84 26.81 -14.84
N VAL A 92 18.50 26.00 -13.84
CA VAL A 92 19.08 26.06 -12.48
C VAL A 92 19.80 24.75 -12.23
N LYS A 93 21.13 24.81 -12.09
CA LYS A 93 21.94 23.66 -11.75
C LYS A 93 21.87 23.44 -10.24
N ILE A 94 21.65 22.19 -9.80
CA ILE A 94 21.48 21.87 -8.38
C ILE A 94 22.71 22.29 -7.56
N GLN A 95 23.92 22.12 -8.12
CA GLN A 95 25.17 22.51 -7.47
C GLN A 95 25.36 24.03 -7.32
N ASP A 96 24.61 24.85 -8.08
CA ASP A 96 24.71 26.31 -8.02
C ASP A 96 23.72 26.90 -6.98
N MET A 97 22.89 26.07 -6.34
CA MET A 97 21.90 26.51 -5.36
C MET A 97 22.54 26.78 -3.99
N THR A 98 22.11 27.87 -3.34
CA THR A 98 22.56 28.25 -1.99
C THR A 98 21.75 27.61 -0.86
N CYS A 99 20.64 26.96 -1.19
CA CYS A 99 19.77 26.26 -0.25
C CYS A 99 19.53 24.81 -0.70
N ALA A 100 19.05 23.97 0.21
CA ALA A 100 18.73 22.59 -0.10
C ALA A 100 17.68 22.53 -1.24
N PRO A 101 17.88 21.70 -2.29
CA PRO A 101 17.03 21.68 -3.48
C PRO A 101 15.65 21.06 -3.25
N TYR A 102 15.32 20.68 -2.01
CA TYR A 102 14.15 19.87 -1.67
C TYR A 102 12.86 20.43 -2.26
N ASP A 103 12.49 21.68 -1.96
CA ASP A 103 11.22 22.26 -2.43
C ASP A 103 11.16 22.36 -3.96
N PHE A 104 12.28 22.67 -4.61
CA PHE A 104 12.36 22.75 -6.08
C PHE A 104 12.23 21.36 -6.73
N PHE A 105 12.99 20.38 -6.22
CA PHE A 105 12.97 19.01 -6.72
C PHE A 105 11.60 18.35 -6.53
N VAL A 106 11.01 18.46 -5.32
CA VAL A 106 9.76 17.78 -5.03
C VAL A 106 8.57 18.43 -5.73
N SER A 107 8.56 19.76 -5.93
CA SER A 107 7.49 20.41 -6.69
C SER A 107 7.51 20.05 -8.19
N ALA A 108 8.68 19.78 -8.76
CA ALA A 108 8.81 19.30 -10.13
C ALA A 108 8.34 17.84 -10.33
N MET A 109 8.21 17.07 -9.24
CA MET A 109 7.81 15.66 -9.24
C MET A 109 6.33 15.46 -8.88
N ALA A 110 5.50 16.50 -8.94
CA ALA A 110 4.09 16.47 -8.55
C ALA A 110 3.20 15.78 -9.60
N PRO A 111 2.10 15.10 -9.18
CA PRO A 111 1.78 14.68 -7.82
C PRO A 111 2.52 13.37 -7.45
N ARG A 112 3.01 13.28 -6.21
CA ARG A 112 3.63 12.04 -5.68
C ARG A 112 2.63 11.23 -4.88
N MET A 113 2.77 9.90 -4.95
CA MET A 113 1.99 8.98 -4.13
C MET A 113 2.19 9.24 -2.64
N PHE A 114 1.11 9.11 -1.87
CA PHE A 114 1.11 9.19 -0.41
C PHE A 114 0.56 7.89 0.18
N MET A 115 1.41 7.17 0.91
CA MET A 115 1.04 5.90 1.52
C MET A 115 1.55 5.83 2.95
N LEU A 116 0.97 4.95 3.77
CA LEU A 116 1.54 4.56 5.05
C LEU A 116 2.32 3.25 4.89
N CYS A 117 3.56 3.23 5.35
CA CYS A 117 4.38 2.04 5.44
C CYS A 117 4.31 1.47 6.85
N SER A 118 3.75 0.26 6.98
CA SER A 118 3.81 -0.52 8.21
C SER A 118 4.96 -1.51 8.18
N THR A 119 5.67 -1.58 9.30
CA THR A 119 6.73 -2.55 9.55
C THR A 119 6.56 -3.16 10.93
N LEU A 120 7.29 -4.24 11.18
CA LEU A 120 7.31 -4.92 12.46
C LEU A 120 8.77 -5.18 12.85
N SER A 121 9.09 -5.01 14.13
CA SER A 121 10.39 -5.40 14.65
C SER A 121 10.67 -6.89 14.42
N GLU A 122 11.95 -7.24 14.39
CA GLU A 122 12.38 -8.61 14.08
C GLU A 122 11.81 -9.65 15.05
N ASP A 123 11.73 -9.31 16.35
CA ASP A 123 11.14 -10.11 17.43
C ASP A 123 9.60 -10.14 17.41
N GLY A 124 8.97 -9.38 16.53
CA GLY A 124 7.52 -9.31 16.38
C GLY A 124 6.79 -8.46 17.40
N THR A 125 7.49 -7.75 18.29
CA THR A 125 6.88 -7.08 19.44
C THR A 125 6.45 -5.63 19.18
N LYS A 126 7.18 -4.91 18.32
CA LYS A 126 6.98 -3.47 18.07
C LYS A 126 6.52 -3.21 16.64
N PRO A 127 5.22 -2.97 16.41
CA PRO A 127 4.74 -2.47 15.13
C PRO A 127 5.10 -1.00 14.97
N ASN A 128 5.33 -0.58 13.73
CA ASN A 128 5.63 0.80 13.37
C ASN A 128 4.79 1.18 12.15
N LEU A 129 4.31 2.43 12.09
CA LEU A 129 3.52 2.96 10.98
C LEU A 129 3.97 4.38 10.63
N THR A 130 4.39 4.63 9.39
CA THR A 130 4.90 5.96 9.00
C THR A 130 4.48 6.36 7.60
N PRO A 131 4.24 7.65 7.32
CA PRO A 131 4.00 8.13 5.96
C PRO A 131 5.24 8.00 5.08
N VAL A 132 5.04 7.57 3.83
CA VAL A 132 6.06 7.44 2.80
C VAL A 132 5.58 8.07 1.49
N THR A 133 6.51 8.74 0.79
CA THR A 133 6.22 9.49 -0.45
C THR A 133 7.25 9.29 -1.56
N TYR A 134 8.42 8.73 -1.24
CA TYR A 134 9.40 8.30 -2.24
C TYR A 134 9.09 6.87 -2.66
N ILE A 135 8.04 6.72 -3.46
CA ILE A 135 7.52 5.42 -3.88
C ILE A 135 7.07 5.46 -5.35
N GLY A 136 7.25 4.33 -6.05
CA GLY A 136 6.91 4.16 -7.47
C GLY A 136 6.73 2.70 -7.86
N ALA A 137 5.85 2.41 -8.83
CA ALA A 137 5.82 1.11 -9.50
C ALA A 137 7.07 0.94 -10.36
N VAL A 138 7.60 -0.29 -10.43
CA VAL A 138 8.86 -0.62 -11.12
C VAL A 138 8.67 -1.65 -12.23
N SER A 139 7.82 -2.65 -12.01
CA SER A 139 7.53 -3.71 -12.99
C SER A 139 6.10 -4.22 -12.77
N GLU A 140 5.39 -4.54 -13.84
CA GLU A 140 4.09 -5.21 -13.82
C GLU A 140 4.17 -6.73 -14.08
N ASP A 141 5.18 -7.19 -14.82
CA ASP A 141 5.47 -8.63 -14.98
C ASP A 141 6.17 -9.11 -13.71
N GLU A 142 5.36 -9.67 -12.82
CA GLU A 142 5.50 -9.64 -11.35
C GLU A 142 5.51 -8.21 -10.77
N PRO A 143 4.49 -7.83 -9.98
CA PRO A 143 4.36 -6.46 -9.48
C PRO A 143 5.51 -6.12 -8.52
N HIS A 144 6.35 -5.16 -8.91
CA HIS A 144 7.44 -4.63 -8.10
C HIS A 144 7.26 -3.14 -7.85
N ILE A 145 7.71 -2.70 -6.68
CA ILE A 145 7.72 -1.30 -6.26
C ILE A 145 9.10 -0.89 -5.74
N ALA A 146 9.42 0.40 -5.88
CA ALA A 146 10.56 1.04 -5.24
C ALA A 146 10.08 1.84 -4.04
N LEU A 147 10.74 1.69 -2.89
CA LEU A 147 10.51 2.47 -1.68
C LEU A 147 11.82 3.11 -1.20
N GLY A 148 11.88 4.43 -1.17
CA GLY A 148 12.99 5.20 -0.62
C GLY A 148 12.73 5.64 0.82
N ILE A 149 13.65 5.31 1.73
CA ILE A 149 13.64 5.77 3.11
C ILE A 149 14.81 6.73 3.33
N THR A 150 14.50 8.00 3.54
CA THR A 150 15.50 9.06 3.82
C THR A 150 15.88 9.08 5.29
N LYS A 151 17.11 9.53 5.58
CA LYS A 151 17.54 9.85 6.94
C LYS A 151 16.78 11.03 7.53
N ARG A 152 16.78 11.15 8.85
CA ARG A 152 16.21 12.32 9.55
C ARG A 152 17.20 13.50 9.41
N LYS A 153 16.70 14.70 9.14
CA LYS A 153 17.56 15.90 9.06
C LYS A 153 18.28 16.09 10.41
N GLY A 154 19.61 16.13 10.38
CA GLY A 154 20.45 16.30 11.56
C GLY A 154 20.54 15.07 12.48
N ASN A 155 20.06 13.90 12.05
CA ASN A 155 20.23 12.65 12.78
C ASN A 155 20.68 11.53 11.82
N PRO A 156 21.92 11.03 11.96
CA PRO A 156 22.47 10.00 11.08
C PRO A 156 21.84 8.62 11.28
N GLU A 157 21.17 8.40 12.42
CA GLU A 157 20.56 7.11 12.75
C GLU A 157 19.45 6.75 11.75
N PRO A 158 19.38 5.47 11.34
CA PRO A 158 18.29 4.98 10.53
C PRO A 158 16.95 5.16 11.25
N LYS A 159 15.88 5.38 10.47
CA LYS A 159 14.51 5.35 10.99
C LYS A 159 14.14 3.92 11.37
N ASP A 160 13.22 3.75 12.30
CA ASP A 160 12.72 2.44 12.75
C ASP A 160 12.18 1.61 11.56
N THR A 161 11.49 2.25 10.61
CA THR A 161 11.09 1.65 9.33
C THR A 161 12.27 1.05 8.56
N GLN A 162 13.40 1.76 8.46
CA GLN A 162 14.59 1.25 7.76
C GLN A 162 15.17 0.05 8.50
N VAL A 163 15.33 0.16 9.83
CA VAL A 163 15.85 -0.92 10.69
C VAL A 163 15.01 -2.19 10.55
N ASN A 164 13.68 -2.04 10.62
CA ASN A 164 12.76 -3.16 10.51
C ASN A 164 12.82 -3.81 9.11
N ILE A 165 12.82 -3.02 8.03
CA ILE A 165 12.90 -3.56 6.67
C ILE A 165 14.24 -4.26 6.44
N ASP A 166 15.35 -3.69 6.92
CA ASP A 166 16.68 -4.30 6.77
C ASP A 166 16.80 -5.65 7.48
N ARG A 167 16.13 -5.81 8.63
CA ARG A 167 16.15 -7.07 9.40
C ARG A 167 15.15 -8.11 8.92
N THR A 168 13.97 -7.67 8.50
CA THR A 168 12.85 -8.58 8.21
C THR A 168 12.62 -8.81 6.72
N GLY A 169 13.05 -7.88 5.87
CA GLY A 169 12.74 -7.88 4.44
C GLY A 169 11.26 -7.69 4.12
N GLU A 170 10.43 -7.30 5.08
CA GLU A 170 8.97 -7.28 4.96
C GLU A 170 8.39 -5.92 5.34
N PHE A 171 7.39 -5.46 4.60
CA PHE A 171 6.59 -4.29 4.93
C PHE A 171 5.23 -4.34 4.26
N VAL A 172 4.32 -3.48 4.71
CA VAL A 172 3.00 -3.28 4.09
C VAL A 172 2.85 -1.81 3.72
N LEU A 173 2.35 -1.55 2.52
CA LEU A 173 1.93 -0.22 2.09
C LEU A 173 0.41 -0.10 2.14
N ASN A 174 -0.07 0.99 2.71
CA ASN A 174 -1.49 1.25 2.85
C ASN A 174 -1.79 2.56 2.12
N VAL A 175 -2.68 2.51 1.13
CA VAL A 175 -3.03 3.70 0.33
C VAL A 175 -3.78 4.69 1.20
N VAL A 176 -3.34 5.94 1.22
CA VAL A 176 -4.00 7.00 1.98
C VAL A 176 -5.11 7.60 1.14
N SER A 177 -6.32 7.56 1.69
CA SER A 177 -7.53 8.15 1.10
C SER A 177 -7.93 9.40 1.88
N SER A 178 -8.82 10.21 1.30
CA SER A 178 -9.25 11.50 1.89
C SER A 178 -9.74 11.37 3.33
N TRP A 179 -10.49 10.31 3.65
CA TRP A 179 -11.05 10.09 4.99
C TRP A 179 -10.02 9.74 6.07
N CYS A 180 -8.82 9.30 5.72
CA CYS A 180 -7.77 8.94 6.69
C CYS A 180 -6.51 9.81 6.59
N CYS A 181 -6.57 10.91 5.82
CA CYS A 181 -5.42 11.78 5.55
C CYS A 181 -4.82 12.39 6.84
N GLU A 182 -5.64 12.94 7.72
CA GLU A 182 -5.17 13.59 8.96
C GLU A 182 -4.53 12.58 9.94
N ALA A 183 -5.09 11.37 10.03
CA ALA A 183 -4.50 10.27 10.81
C ALA A 183 -3.15 9.85 10.21
N ALA A 184 -3.06 9.75 8.88
CA ALA A 184 -1.82 9.40 8.19
C ALA A 184 -0.72 10.46 8.38
N GLU A 185 -1.08 11.75 8.34
CA GLU A 185 -0.17 12.86 8.64
C GLU A 185 0.30 12.82 10.11
N HIS A 186 -0.57 12.43 11.05
CA HIS A 186 -0.21 12.29 12.46
C HIS A 186 0.89 11.24 12.68
N CYS A 187 0.90 10.14 11.91
CA CYS A 187 1.97 9.14 11.92
C CYS A 187 3.34 9.72 11.51
N GLY A 188 3.38 10.86 10.83
CA GLY A 188 4.63 11.55 10.45
C GLY A 188 5.27 12.36 11.57
N LYS A 189 4.57 12.57 12.69
CA LYS A 189 5.11 13.28 13.85
C LYS A 189 6.20 12.45 14.53
N ARG A 190 7.10 13.13 15.24
CA ARG A 190 8.15 12.45 16.00
C ARG A 190 7.53 11.86 17.26
N HIS A 191 7.43 10.55 17.28
CA HIS A 191 7.06 9.79 18.47
C HIS A 191 8.31 9.17 19.10
N GLY A 192 8.20 8.80 20.38
CA GLY A 192 9.27 8.07 21.08
C GLY A 192 9.34 6.61 20.59
N PRO A 193 10.45 5.90 20.82
CA PRO A 193 10.68 4.52 20.33
C PRO A 193 9.77 3.45 20.97
N ASP A 194 8.98 3.83 21.97
CA ASP A 194 8.03 2.95 22.67
C ASP A 194 6.57 3.31 22.36
N VAL A 195 6.34 4.26 21.46
CA VAL A 195 5.00 4.68 21.04
C VAL A 195 4.59 3.87 19.82
N ASP A 196 3.41 3.28 19.87
CA ASP A 196 2.81 2.58 18.74
C ASP A 196 2.06 3.58 17.84
N GLU A 197 2.57 3.83 16.64
CA GLU A 197 1.96 4.82 15.74
C GLU A 197 0.54 4.46 15.32
N PHE A 198 0.15 3.17 15.30
CA PHE A 198 -1.23 2.79 15.01
C PHE A 198 -2.18 3.31 16.10
N GLU A 199 -1.77 3.22 17.37
CA GLU A 199 -2.63 3.61 18.49
C GLU A 199 -2.82 5.13 18.56
N VAL A 200 -1.73 5.90 18.42
CA VAL A 200 -1.81 7.38 18.52
C VAL A 200 -2.50 8.03 17.33
N SER A 201 -2.51 7.37 16.17
CA SER A 201 -3.21 7.83 14.96
C SER A 201 -4.63 7.28 14.84
N GLY A 202 -5.00 6.27 15.64
CA GLY A 202 -6.31 5.63 15.60
C GLY A 202 -6.49 4.57 14.51
N PHE A 203 -5.42 4.11 13.86
CA PHE A 203 -5.50 3.00 12.91
C PHE A 203 -5.61 1.65 13.62
N THR A 204 -6.52 0.79 13.16
CA THR A 204 -6.68 -0.57 13.68
C THR A 204 -5.75 -1.52 12.93
N LYS A 205 -4.90 -2.24 13.70
CA LYS A 205 -4.04 -3.29 13.16
C LYS A 205 -4.87 -4.50 12.74
N ILE A 206 -4.68 -4.97 11.51
CA ILE A 206 -5.21 -6.26 11.03
C ILE A 206 -4.08 -7.11 10.44
N PRO A 207 -4.12 -8.45 10.59
CA PRO A 207 -3.05 -9.31 10.11
C PRO A 207 -2.97 -9.31 8.58
N SER A 208 -1.73 -9.47 8.12
CA SER A 208 -1.36 -9.78 6.74
C SER A 208 -1.45 -11.29 6.47
N VAL A 209 -1.43 -11.69 5.19
CA VAL A 209 -1.58 -13.07 4.74
C VAL A 209 -0.24 -13.67 4.30
N THR A 210 0.64 -12.87 3.72
CA THR A 210 1.92 -13.28 3.11
C THR A 210 3.15 -12.67 3.77
N VAL A 211 3.01 -11.68 4.66
CA VAL A 211 4.09 -11.05 5.44
C VAL A 211 3.69 -10.87 6.91
N ARG A 212 4.65 -10.58 7.80
CA ARG A 212 4.39 -10.36 9.24
C ARG A 212 3.83 -8.99 9.61
N PRO A 213 4.26 -7.85 9.01
CA PRO A 213 3.75 -6.53 9.39
C PRO A 213 2.23 -6.40 9.20
N TYR A 214 1.60 -5.57 10.02
CA TYR A 214 0.15 -5.37 10.02
C TYR A 214 -0.30 -4.46 8.86
N ARG A 215 -1.55 -4.66 8.42
CA ARG A 215 -2.26 -3.69 7.57
C ARG A 215 -3.06 -2.74 8.47
N ALA A 216 -3.37 -1.55 7.94
CA ALA A 216 -4.22 -0.57 8.61
C ALA A 216 -5.66 -0.69 8.09
N LYS A 217 -6.61 -1.08 8.97
CA LYS A 217 -7.99 -1.41 8.61
C LYS A 217 -8.73 -0.28 7.89
N GLU A 218 -8.47 0.96 8.26
CA GLU A 218 -9.18 2.15 7.78
C GLU A 218 -8.71 2.61 6.39
N THR A 219 -7.70 1.96 5.83
CA THR A 219 -7.30 2.15 4.43
C THR A 219 -8.04 1.15 3.55
N ALA A 220 -8.47 1.55 2.37
CA ALA A 220 -9.28 0.66 1.52
C ALA A 220 -8.46 -0.18 0.54
N VAL A 221 -7.16 0.09 0.39
CA VAL A 221 -6.22 -0.71 -0.43
C VAL A 221 -4.89 -0.86 0.31
N GLN A 222 -4.40 -2.10 0.43
CA GLN A 222 -3.09 -2.39 1.02
C GLN A 222 -2.28 -3.37 0.17
N MET A 223 -0.97 -3.25 0.20
CA MET A 223 -0.02 -4.07 -0.56
C MET A 223 1.01 -4.67 0.39
N GLU A 224 1.10 -5.99 0.41
CA GLU A 224 2.13 -6.71 1.15
C GLU A 224 3.39 -6.83 0.29
N CYS A 225 4.55 -6.52 0.87
CA CYS A 225 5.79 -6.40 0.12
C CYS A 225 6.94 -7.18 0.75
N ARG A 226 7.70 -7.87 -0.10
CA ARG A 226 8.97 -8.55 0.25
C ARG A 226 10.13 -7.92 -0.51
N VAL A 227 11.16 -7.49 0.19
CA VAL A 227 12.37 -6.88 -0.40
C VAL A 227 13.10 -7.91 -1.25
N VAL A 228 13.43 -7.51 -2.49
CA VAL A 228 14.27 -8.27 -3.43
C VAL A 228 15.67 -7.68 -3.50
N LYS A 229 15.77 -6.34 -3.38
CA LYS A 229 17.05 -5.63 -3.43
C LYS A 229 17.01 -4.39 -2.55
N ALA A 230 18.12 -4.09 -1.89
CA ALA A 230 18.35 -2.83 -1.18
C ALA A 230 19.59 -2.13 -1.75
N VAL A 231 19.53 -0.81 -1.86
CA VAL A 231 20.62 0.03 -2.38
C VAL A 231 20.77 1.27 -1.50
N ASP A 232 22.00 1.59 -1.11
CA ASP A 232 22.32 2.82 -0.42
C ASP A 232 22.57 3.95 -1.42
N LEU A 233 21.95 5.09 -1.18
CA LEU A 233 22.22 6.32 -1.92
C LEU A 233 22.97 7.27 -0.99
N ASN A 234 24.16 7.67 -1.42
CA ASN A 234 25.03 8.56 -0.67
C ASN A 234 24.91 10.00 -1.19
N ASP A 235 25.12 10.96 -0.30
CA ASP A 235 25.31 12.37 -0.67
C ASP A 235 26.70 12.61 -1.30
N ALA A 236 26.99 13.87 -1.62
CA ALA A 236 28.24 14.26 -2.27
C ALA A 236 29.47 13.97 -1.40
N GLU A 237 29.29 13.92 -0.09
CA GLU A 237 30.31 13.64 0.92
C GLU A 237 30.48 12.13 1.17
N GLY A 238 29.69 11.28 0.51
CA GLY A 238 29.74 9.82 0.66
C GLY A 238 28.98 9.31 1.89
N VAL A 239 28.23 10.16 2.58
CA VAL A 239 27.38 9.77 3.71
C VAL A 239 26.05 9.25 3.18
N GLN A 240 25.55 8.15 3.76
CA GLN A 240 24.28 7.56 3.33
C GLN A 240 23.11 8.53 3.58
N ALA A 241 22.57 9.10 2.49
CA ALA A 241 21.45 10.02 2.51
C ALA A 241 20.10 9.29 2.57
N SER A 242 20.00 8.15 1.89
CA SER A 242 18.80 7.31 1.89
C SER A 242 19.10 5.85 1.58
N ARG A 243 18.13 4.99 1.86
CA ARG A 243 18.13 3.59 1.47
C ARG A 243 16.92 3.32 0.58
N VAL A 244 17.14 2.68 -0.56
CA VAL A 244 16.11 2.34 -1.54
C VAL A 244 15.91 0.85 -1.57
N TYR A 245 14.67 0.42 -1.48
CA TYR A 245 14.25 -0.97 -1.54
C TYR A 245 13.47 -1.21 -2.83
N ILE A 246 13.87 -2.23 -3.60
CA ILE A 246 13.02 -2.83 -4.64
C ILE A 246 12.35 -4.03 -4.01
N ALA A 247 11.02 -4.06 -4.02
CA ALA A 247 10.23 -5.09 -3.35
C ALA A 247 9.17 -5.67 -4.28
N LYS A 248 8.97 -6.98 -4.19
CA LYS A 248 7.89 -7.71 -4.84
C LYS A 248 6.62 -7.52 -4.02
N VAL A 249 5.52 -7.18 -4.68
CA VAL A 249 4.18 -7.16 -4.09
C VAL A 249 3.65 -8.59 -4.10
N THR A 250 3.43 -9.16 -2.92
CA THR A 250 3.02 -10.56 -2.74
C THR A 250 1.51 -10.73 -2.58
N ALA A 251 0.81 -9.68 -2.13
CA ALA A 251 -0.64 -9.65 -2.06
C ALA A 251 -1.14 -8.20 -2.14
N ILE A 252 -2.30 -8.01 -2.77
CA ILE A 252 -3.05 -6.76 -2.76
C ILE A 252 -4.40 -7.04 -2.12
N HIS A 253 -4.73 -6.25 -1.10
CA HIS A 253 -6.00 -6.29 -0.38
C HIS A 253 -6.78 -5.04 -0.72
N PHE A 254 -8.07 -5.18 -0.94
CA PHE A 254 -8.94 -4.04 -1.20
C PHE A 254 -10.36 -4.30 -0.71
N GLU A 255 -11.08 -3.23 -0.37
CA GLU A 255 -12.49 -3.31 -0.04
C GLU A 255 -13.30 -3.76 -1.26
N LYS A 256 -14.20 -4.73 -1.08
CA LYS A 256 -14.95 -5.34 -2.20
C LYS A 256 -15.76 -4.32 -2.99
N GLU A 257 -16.25 -3.30 -2.30
CA GLU A 257 -17.02 -2.18 -2.87
C GLU A 257 -16.18 -1.32 -3.83
N LEU A 258 -14.84 -1.40 -3.76
CA LEU A 258 -13.93 -0.75 -4.71
C LEU A 258 -13.66 -1.56 -5.97
N MET A 259 -14.29 -2.72 -6.16
CA MET A 259 -14.15 -3.45 -7.43
C MET A 259 -14.67 -2.58 -8.58
N ALA A 260 -13.83 -2.37 -9.59
CA ALA A 260 -14.22 -1.61 -10.76
C ALA A 260 -15.36 -2.32 -11.51
N PRO A 261 -16.29 -1.57 -12.13
CA PRO A 261 -17.32 -2.13 -13.01
C PRO A 261 -16.75 -3.10 -14.05
N GLY A 262 -17.38 -4.27 -14.22
CA GLY A 262 -16.94 -5.27 -15.21
C GLY A 262 -15.72 -6.10 -14.81
N HIS A 263 -15.19 -5.90 -13.60
CA HIS A 263 -14.11 -6.70 -13.02
C HIS A 263 -14.62 -7.64 -11.93
N ASP A 264 -13.88 -8.72 -11.69
CA ASP A 264 -14.17 -9.71 -10.66
C ASP A 264 -12.88 -10.19 -9.97
N SER A 265 -12.98 -11.15 -9.05
CA SER A 265 -11.82 -11.67 -8.32
C SER A 265 -10.77 -12.37 -9.20
N SER A 266 -11.13 -12.82 -10.40
CA SER A 266 -10.20 -13.44 -11.36
C SER A 266 -9.43 -12.39 -12.18
N ARG A 267 -10.00 -11.19 -12.34
CA ARG A 267 -9.38 -10.05 -13.02
C ARG A 267 -9.70 -8.75 -12.29
N PRO A 268 -9.13 -8.51 -11.10
CA PRO A 268 -9.51 -7.37 -10.28
C PRO A 268 -8.99 -6.05 -10.86
N ALA A 269 -9.75 -4.99 -10.66
CA ALA A 269 -9.31 -3.61 -10.84
C ALA A 269 -9.99 -2.70 -9.80
N ILE A 270 -9.34 -1.60 -9.45
CA ILE A 270 -9.81 -0.68 -8.40
C ILE A 270 -10.55 0.49 -9.02
N GLY A 271 -11.80 0.70 -8.58
CA GLY A 271 -12.60 1.87 -8.89
C GLY A 271 -12.08 3.10 -8.17
N LEU A 272 -11.32 3.93 -8.87
CA LEU A 272 -10.72 5.17 -8.33
C LEU A 272 -11.72 6.15 -7.69
N PRO A 273 -12.97 6.34 -8.20
CA PRO A 273 -13.91 7.28 -7.59
C PRO A 273 -14.19 6.97 -6.11
N GLY A 274 -14.28 5.70 -5.76
CA GLY A 274 -14.51 5.28 -4.38
C GLY A 274 -13.24 5.31 -3.52
N LEU A 275 -12.06 5.19 -4.13
CA LEU A 275 -10.79 5.16 -3.40
C LEU A 275 -10.39 6.55 -2.87
N LYS A 276 -10.73 7.63 -3.58
CA LYS A 276 -10.38 9.03 -3.23
C LYS A 276 -8.93 9.20 -2.74
N PRO A 277 -7.92 8.69 -3.48
CA PRO A 277 -6.54 8.67 -3.01
C PRO A 277 -5.97 10.09 -2.88
N ILE A 278 -5.12 10.28 -1.88
CA ILE A 278 -4.38 11.52 -1.65
C ILE A 278 -2.99 11.44 -2.30
N ALA A 279 -2.56 12.54 -2.90
CA ALA A 279 -1.23 12.71 -3.44
C ALA A 279 -0.60 14.04 -2.99
N LEU A 280 0.73 14.10 -2.94
CA LEU A 280 1.47 15.31 -2.54
C LEU A 280 1.97 16.08 -3.76
N ASN A 281 1.65 17.36 -3.83
CA ASN A 281 2.10 18.24 -4.90
C ASN A 281 3.46 18.87 -4.58
N ASN A 282 3.66 19.31 -3.34
CA ASN A 282 4.92 19.87 -2.87
C ASN A 282 5.05 19.62 -1.37
N SER A 283 5.90 20.38 -0.67
CA SER A 283 6.10 20.23 0.77
C SER A 283 4.89 20.64 1.62
N ARG A 284 3.88 21.30 1.05
CA ARG A 284 2.73 21.87 1.78
C ARG A 284 1.37 21.49 1.21
N GLN A 285 1.28 21.24 -0.09
CA GLN A 285 0.02 21.00 -0.79
C GLN A 285 -0.20 19.53 -1.08
N ARG A 286 -1.43 19.08 -0.82
CA ARG A 286 -1.95 17.78 -1.19
C ARG A 286 -3.10 17.95 -2.17
N THR A 287 -3.36 16.92 -2.96
CA THR A 287 -4.55 16.83 -3.82
C THR A 287 -5.26 15.50 -3.56
N CYS A 288 -6.57 15.49 -3.74
CA CYS A 288 -7.37 14.28 -3.81
C CYS A 288 -7.72 14.05 -5.27
N ILE A 289 -7.62 12.81 -5.75
CA ILE A 289 -8.03 12.47 -7.12
C ILE A 289 -9.56 12.43 -7.18
N THR A 290 -10.17 13.54 -7.57
CA THR A 290 -11.61 13.71 -7.79
C THR A 290 -11.95 13.92 -9.28
N GLN A 291 -10.95 14.04 -10.14
CA GLN A 291 -11.14 14.21 -11.57
C GLN A 291 -10.22 13.27 -12.34
N ALA A 292 -10.74 12.70 -13.43
CA ALA A 292 -9.95 11.92 -14.38
C ALA A 292 -10.41 12.21 -15.81
N PHE A 293 -9.61 11.80 -16.79
CA PHE A 293 -9.99 11.78 -18.21
C PHE A 293 -9.48 10.48 -18.82
N SER A 294 -10.13 10.03 -19.89
CA SER A 294 -9.72 8.85 -20.66
C SER A 294 -9.25 9.26 -22.04
N ASP A 295 -8.28 8.53 -22.58
CA ASP A 295 -7.92 8.59 -24.01
C ASP A 295 -9.18 8.25 -24.85
N THR A 296 -9.37 8.98 -25.96
CA THR A 296 -10.52 8.81 -26.88
C THR A 296 -10.71 7.38 -27.35
N LYS A 297 -9.63 6.58 -27.49
CA LYS A 297 -9.73 5.16 -27.86
C LYS A 297 -10.23 4.24 -26.74
N ALA A 298 -10.02 4.61 -25.48
CA ALA A 298 -10.45 3.84 -24.31
C ALA A 298 -11.79 4.33 -23.73
N ARG A 299 -12.27 5.52 -24.13
CA ARG A 299 -13.46 6.15 -23.59
C ARG A 299 -14.73 5.29 -23.76
N ALA A 300 -14.92 4.68 -24.93
CA ALA A 300 -16.11 3.84 -25.19
C ALA A 300 -16.17 2.59 -24.29
N SER A 301 -15.02 1.99 -23.92
CA SER A 301 -15.01 0.84 -23.01
C SER A 301 -15.31 1.27 -21.57
N TYR A 302 -14.70 2.37 -21.11
CA TYR A 302 -14.97 2.92 -19.77
C TYR A 302 -16.42 3.42 -19.64
N GLU A 303 -16.95 4.13 -20.63
CA GLU A 303 -18.35 4.61 -20.61
C GLU A 303 -19.36 3.45 -20.57
N ALA A 304 -19.06 2.34 -21.24
CA ALA A 304 -19.86 1.12 -21.17
C ALA A 304 -19.76 0.46 -19.78
N GLU A 305 -18.57 0.43 -19.19
CA GLU A 305 -18.32 -0.06 -17.82
C GLU A 305 -19.08 0.77 -16.77
N PHE A 306 -19.00 2.11 -16.81
CA PHE A 306 -19.74 2.98 -15.88
C PHE A 306 -21.26 2.84 -16.02
N LYS A 307 -21.80 2.78 -17.25
CA LYS A 307 -23.23 2.57 -17.49
C LYS A 307 -23.73 1.23 -16.96
N ALA A 308 -22.93 0.17 -17.05
CA ALA A 308 -23.31 -1.16 -16.56
C ALA A 308 -23.50 -1.22 -15.03
N CYS A 309 -22.94 -0.27 -14.28
CA CYS A 309 -23.07 -0.17 -12.83
C CYS A 309 -24.17 0.79 -12.35
N GLY A 310 -25.10 1.19 -13.23
CA GLY A 310 -26.18 2.11 -12.86
C GLY A 310 -25.71 3.55 -12.59
N MET A 311 -24.44 3.85 -12.86
CA MET A 311 -23.91 5.21 -12.86
C MET A 311 -24.21 5.83 -14.22
N THR A 312 -25.13 6.79 -14.27
CA THR A 312 -25.38 7.57 -15.49
C THR A 312 -24.35 8.69 -15.61
N LEU A 313 -23.68 8.77 -16.76
CA LEU A 313 -22.87 9.92 -17.22
C LEU A 313 -23.64 11.27 -17.25
N ASN A 314 -24.90 11.35 -16.80
CA ASN A 314 -25.74 12.54 -16.90
C ASN A 314 -25.37 13.69 -15.93
N GLN A 315 -24.19 13.65 -15.33
CA GLN A 315 -23.54 14.82 -14.70
C GLN A 315 -22.26 15.25 -15.44
N LEU A 316 -21.94 14.59 -16.56
CA LEU A 316 -20.78 14.87 -17.39
C LEU A 316 -21.25 15.64 -18.62
N ALA A 317 -20.93 16.94 -18.62
CA ALA A 317 -21.30 17.96 -19.60
C ALA A 317 -22.77 18.40 -19.54
N THR A 318 -23.07 19.44 -18.76
CA THR A 318 -24.04 20.41 -19.26
C THR A 318 -23.51 20.94 -20.59
N GLU A 319 -24.16 20.47 -21.65
CA GLU A 319 -24.30 21.02 -22.99
C GLU A 319 -23.55 22.33 -23.23
N GLY A 320 -22.45 22.25 -23.99
CA GLY A 320 -21.98 23.32 -24.83
C GLY A 320 -21.98 22.81 -26.26
N ASP A 321 -23.11 22.95 -26.94
CA ASP A 321 -23.24 22.66 -28.37
C ASP A 321 -22.20 23.51 -29.15
N PRO A 322 -21.34 22.90 -29.99
CA PRO A 322 -20.39 23.64 -30.82
C PRO A 322 -21.02 24.61 -31.83
N GLN A 323 -22.35 24.57 -32.06
CA GLN A 323 -22.99 25.43 -33.06
C GLN A 323 -23.26 26.88 -32.63
N GLU A 324 -23.22 27.25 -31.34
CA GLU A 324 -23.53 28.64 -30.93
C GLU A 324 -22.34 29.61 -30.97
N ARG A 325 -21.13 29.17 -31.32
CA ARG A 325 -19.94 30.04 -31.33
C ARG A 325 -19.69 30.82 -32.62
N LYS A 326 -20.72 31.05 -33.44
CA LYS A 326 -20.62 31.80 -34.71
C LYS A 326 -21.41 33.11 -34.80
N GLU A 327 -22.18 33.51 -33.79
CA GLU A 327 -22.84 34.83 -33.78
C GLU A 327 -22.78 35.47 -32.38
N SER A 328 -21.61 36.02 -32.03
CA SER A 328 -21.48 37.06 -31.01
C SER A 328 -20.19 37.86 -31.23
#